data_AF-A0A5M6HQU9-F1
#
_entry.id   AF-A0A5M6HQU9-F1
#
_cell.length_a   1.000
_cell.length_b   1.000
_cell.length_c   1.000
_cell.angle_alpha   90.00
_cell.angle_beta   90.00
_cell.angle_gamma   90.00
#
_symmetry.space_group_name_H-M   'P 1'
#
loop_
_entity.id
_entity.type
_entity.pdbx_description
1 polymer ?
#
loop_
_entity_poly.entity_id
_entity_poly.type
_entity_poly.pdbx_seq_one_letter_code
_entity_poly.pdbx_strand_id
1 'polypeptide(L)'
;MPKTERTIAATAVGWFLVVGASYLLALTIAPAMPDLLTGDDYLSAMLKRSIFSLFQAPMLVGWIALVPHAAWLAARHPTRETAIAYDTFGAWAQTLFTSFGFMGTVVGISVAVAGLRQAMDAGDPSALIGGLYTAFDTTFLGLSGALTIMFFRKAARLWLDT
;
A
#
# COMPACT_ATOMS: atom_id res chain seq x y z
N MET A 1 13.23 22.46 3.83
CA MET A 1 13.29 21.29 2.94
C MET A 1 14.18 21.59 1.75
N PRO A 2 15.33 20.91 1.61
CA PRO A 2 16.18 20.92 0.41
C PRO A 2 15.38 20.74 -0.89
N LYS A 3 15.90 21.26 -2.00
CA LYS A 3 15.24 21.20 -3.32
C LYS A 3 15.05 19.75 -3.79
N THR A 4 16.04 18.89 -3.52
CA THR A 4 16.06 17.48 -3.89
C THR A 4 14.97 16.68 -3.17
N GLU A 5 14.83 16.86 -1.84
CA GLU A 5 13.73 16.26 -1.07
C GLU A 5 12.36 16.69 -1.60
N ARG A 6 12.17 17.98 -1.88
CA ARG A 6 10.90 18.49 -2.43
C ARG A 6 10.55 17.84 -3.76
N THR A 7 11.56 17.62 -4.59
CA THR A 7 11.40 16.94 -5.89
C THR A 7 10.99 15.49 -5.69
N ILE A 8 11.64 14.77 -4.78
CA ILE A 8 11.31 13.36 -4.45
C ILE A 8 9.88 13.24 -3.93
N ALA A 9 9.46 14.11 -3.00
CA ALA A 9 8.11 14.09 -2.47
C ALA A 9 7.06 14.43 -3.54
N ALA A 10 7.32 15.44 -4.39
CA ALA A 10 6.42 15.82 -5.48
C ALA A 10 6.27 14.69 -6.50
N THR A 11 7.37 14.01 -6.86
CA THR A 11 7.32 12.90 -7.81
C THR A 11 6.68 11.66 -7.20
N ALA A 12 6.82 11.43 -5.89
CA ALA A 12 6.10 10.36 -5.19
C ALA A 12 4.58 10.58 -5.27
N VAL A 13 4.12 11.81 -4.99
CA VAL A 13 2.71 12.18 -5.14
C VAL A 13 2.27 12.05 -6.60
N GLY A 14 3.10 12.48 -7.56
CA GLY A 14 2.82 12.31 -8.98
C GLY A 14 2.59 10.85 -9.37
N TRP A 15 3.46 9.94 -8.93
CA TRP A 15 3.31 8.51 -9.19
C TRP A 15 2.10 7.90 -8.48
N PHE A 16 1.80 8.33 -7.26
CA PHE A 16 0.58 7.93 -6.57
C PHE A 16 -0.67 8.31 -7.37
N LEU A 17 -0.72 9.54 -7.90
CA LEU A 17 -1.84 10.01 -8.73
C LEU A 17 -1.93 9.27 -10.06
N VAL A 18 -0.80 9.02 -10.74
CA VAL A 18 -0.79 8.27 -12.01
C VAL A 18 -1.26 6.84 -11.82
N VAL A 19 -0.76 6.14 -10.80
CA VAL A 19 -1.19 4.77 -10.48
C VAL A 19 -2.64 4.76 -10.03
N GLY A 20 -3.06 5.71 -9.19
CA GLY A 20 -4.44 5.85 -8.74
C GLY A 20 -5.40 6.10 -9.89
N ALA A 21 -5.07 7.01 -10.81
CA ALA A 21 -5.87 7.26 -12.01
C ALA A 21 -5.93 6.04 -12.93
N SER A 22 -4.81 5.35 -13.12
CA SER A 22 -4.75 4.11 -13.92
C SER A 22 -5.59 3.00 -13.30
N TYR A 23 -5.55 2.88 -11.97
CA TYR A 23 -6.37 1.95 -11.20
C TYR A 23 -7.86 2.27 -11.33
N LEU A 24 -8.28 3.53 -11.16
CA LEU A 24 -9.67 3.95 -11.34
C LEU A 24 -10.14 3.70 -12.78
N LEU A 25 -9.31 4.02 -13.77
CA LEU A 25 -9.60 3.75 -15.17
C LEU A 25 -9.76 2.24 -15.43
N ALA A 26 -8.89 1.40 -14.87
CA ALA A 26 -8.98 -0.06 -14.98
C ALA A 26 -10.31 -0.58 -14.42
N LEU A 27 -10.79 -0.04 -13.29
CA LEU A 27 -12.10 -0.42 -12.73
C LEU A 27 -13.27 -0.01 -13.61
N THR A 28 -13.15 1.09 -14.37
CA THR A 28 -14.22 1.51 -15.30
C THR A 28 -14.25 0.68 -16.59
N ILE A 29 -13.09 0.27 -17.10
CA ILE A 29 -12.98 -0.45 -18.39
C ILE A 29 -13.15 -1.96 -18.21
N ALA A 30 -12.67 -2.50 -17.10
CA ALA A 30 -12.69 -3.93 -16.81
C ALA A 30 -13.31 -4.17 -15.41
N PRO A 31 -14.64 -3.99 -15.24
CA PRO A 31 -15.28 -4.22 -13.95
C PRO A 31 -15.16 -5.68 -13.47
N ALA A 32 -14.93 -6.63 -14.39
CA ALA A 32 -14.65 -8.04 -14.11
C ALA A 32 -13.16 -8.34 -13.84
N MET A 33 -12.28 -7.33 -13.80
CA MET A 33 -10.86 -7.51 -13.41
C MET A 33 -10.65 -8.26 -12.08
N PRO A 34 -11.48 -8.08 -11.04
CA PRO A 34 -11.36 -8.86 -9.80
C PRO A 34 -11.61 -10.34 -10.03
N ASP A 35 -12.51 -10.69 -10.95
CA ASP A 35 -12.83 -12.08 -11.28
C ASP A 35 -11.65 -12.78 -11.99
N LEU A 36 -10.73 -12.02 -12.60
CA LEU A 36 -9.49 -12.56 -13.17
C LEU A 36 -8.48 -13.03 -12.12
N LEU A 37 -8.61 -12.59 -10.87
CA LEU A 37 -7.74 -13.02 -9.76
C LEU A 37 -8.20 -14.38 -9.20
N THR A 38 -8.39 -15.41 -10.03
CA THR A 38 -9.06 -16.69 -9.69
C THR A 38 -8.29 -17.62 -8.74
N GLY A 39 -7.26 -17.15 -8.04
CA GLY A 39 -6.53 -17.99 -7.10
C GLY A 39 -7.35 -18.33 -5.85
N ASP A 40 -7.14 -19.55 -5.33
CA ASP A 40 -7.64 -19.97 -4.01
C ASP A 40 -6.66 -19.61 -2.88
N ASP A 41 -5.55 -18.96 -3.22
CA ASP A 41 -4.53 -18.55 -2.28
C ASP A 41 -4.88 -17.23 -1.56
N TYR A 42 -4.28 -17.01 -0.40
CA TYR A 42 -4.56 -15.82 0.41
C TYR A 42 -4.25 -14.52 -0.34
N LEU A 43 -3.20 -14.48 -1.17
CA LEU A 43 -2.74 -13.25 -1.82
C LEU A 43 -3.74 -12.79 -2.87
N SER A 44 -4.19 -13.68 -3.74
CA SER A 44 -5.22 -13.36 -4.73
C SER A 44 -6.54 -12.92 -4.08
N ALA A 45 -6.96 -13.61 -3.01
CA ALA A 45 -8.14 -13.23 -2.24
C ALA A 45 -8.00 -11.85 -1.57
N MET A 46 -6.84 -11.54 -0.99
CA MET A 46 -6.53 -10.23 -0.41
C MET A 46 -6.54 -9.12 -1.46
N LEU A 47 -5.94 -9.36 -2.63
CA LEU A 47 -5.94 -8.39 -3.73
C LEU A 47 -7.37 -8.11 -4.22
N LYS A 48 -8.20 -9.15 -4.39
CA LYS A 48 -9.63 -8.98 -4.72
C LYS A 48 -10.36 -8.09 -3.71
N ARG A 49 -10.21 -8.35 -2.41
CA ARG A 49 -10.84 -7.55 -1.35
C ARG A 49 -10.31 -6.10 -1.35
N SER A 50 -9.02 -5.94 -1.64
CA SER A 50 -8.35 -4.64 -1.65
C SER A 50 -8.82 -3.72 -2.76
N ILE A 51 -9.26 -4.29 -3.89
CA ILE A 51 -9.70 -3.52 -5.06
C ILE A 51 -10.97 -2.71 -4.78
N PHE A 52 -11.85 -3.10 -3.85
CA PHE A 52 -13.09 -2.35 -3.60
C PHE A 52 -13.20 -1.78 -2.19
N SER A 53 -12.22 -2.08 -1.33
CA SER A 53 -12.22 -1.59 0.05
C SER A 53 -11.66 -0.17 0.10
N LEU A 54 -12.45 0.74 0.71
CA LEU A 54 -12.07 2.15 0.92
C LEU A 54 -10.75 2.29 1.69
N PHE A 55 -10.46 1.36 2.59
CA PHE A 55 -9.26 1.39 3.43
C PHE A 55 -8.05 0.75 2.75
N GLN A 56 -8.27 -0.31 1.96
CA GLN A 56 -7.19 -1.10 1.36
C GLN A 56 -6.78 -0.55 -0.01
N ALA A 57 -7.71 -0.02 -0.82
CA ALA A 57 -7.43 0.46 -2.16
C ALA A 57 -6.36 1.58 -2.19
N PRO A 58 -6.42 2.63 -1.34
CA PRO A 58 -5.38 3.65 -1.33
C PRO A 58 -4.01 3.09 -0.92
N MET A 59 -3.97 2.13 0.00
CA MET A 59 -2.73 1.47 0.42
C MET A 59 -2.16 0.61 -0.70
N LEU A 60 -2.99 -0.11 -1.44
CA LEU A 60 -2.60 -0.90 -2.60
C LEU A 60 -2.04 0.00 -3.72
N VAL A 61 -2.74 1.10 -4.04
CA VAL A 61 -2.26 2.11 -5.00
C VAL A 61 -0.92 2.69 -4.56
N GLY A 62 -0.80 3.06 -3.29
CA GLY A 62 0.43 3.54 -2.70
C GLY A 62 1.57 2.55 -2.83
N TRP A 63 1.32 1.29 -2.50
CA TRP A 63 2.32 0.22 -2.59
C TRP A 63 2.80 0.01 -4.03
N ILE A 64 1.87 -0.07 -4.98
CA ILE A 64 2.19 -0.21 -6.41
C ILE A 64 3.00 1.00 -6.91
N ALA A 65 2.67 2.22 -6.47
CA ALA A 65 3.34 3.45 -6.88
C ALA A 65 4.81 3.56 -6.42
N LEU A 66 5.22 2.82 -5.39
CA LEU A 66 6.60 2.82 -4.90
C LEU A 66 7.60 2.34 -5.96
N VAL A 67 7.23 1.30 -6.72
CA VAL A 67 8.12 0.68 -7.71
C VAL A 67 8.47 1.64 -8.86
N PRO A 68 7.50 2.23 -9.59
CA PRO A 68 7.83 3.17 -10.66
C PRO A 68 8.44 4.46 -10.14
N HIS A 69 8.09 4.91 -8.92
CA HIS A 69 8.74 6.08 -8.29
C HIS A 69 10.24 5.83 -8.05
N ALA A 70 10.59 4.71 -7.42
CA ALA A 70 11.97 4.34 -7.17
C ALA A 70 12.76 4.14 -8.48
N ALA A 71 12.18 3.45 -9.46
CA ALA A 71 12.79 3.24 -10.77
C ALA A 71 13.02 4.55 -11.53
N TRP A 72 12.04 5.47 -11.48
CA TRP A 72 12.15 6.77 -12.12
C TRP A 72 13.26 7.63 -11.50
N LEU A 73 13.37 7.63 -10.16
CA LEU A 73 14.44 8.35 -9.45
C LEU A 73 15.81 7.78 -9.81
N ALA A 74 15.96 6.46 -9.79
CA ALA A 74 17.21 5.80 -10.16
C ALA A 74 17.64 6.12 -11.60
N ALA A 75 16.69 6.19 -12.54
CA ALA A 75 16.98 6.47 -13.94
C ALA A 75 17.25 7.95 -14.25
N ARG A 76 16.59 8.89 -13.55
CA ARG A 76 16.64 10.33 -13.88
C ARG A 76 17.54 11.14 -12.96
N HIS A 77 17.82 10.66 -11.76
CA HIS A 77 18.58 11.38 -10.75
C HIS A 77 19.60 10.47 -10.03
N PRO A 78 20.56 9.85 -10.75
CA PRO A 78 21.53 8.92 -10.17
C PRO A 78 22.65 9.68 -9.44
N THR A 79 22.31 10.48 -8.42
CA THR A 79 23.29 11.25 -7.65
C THR A 79 23.30 10.85 -6.19
N ARG A 80 24.47 11.01 -5.54
CA ARG A 80 24.61 10.71 -4.12
C ARG A 80 23.66 11.52 -3.23
N GLU A 81 23.45 12.78 -3.60
CA GLU A 81 22.49 13.65 -2.94
C GLU A 81 21.06 13.10 -3.03
N THR A 82 20.66 12.57 -4.19
CA THR A 82 19.33 11.98 -4.39
C THR A 82 19.14 10.73 -3.54
N ALA A 83 20.14 9.87 -3.45
CA ALA A 83 20.06 8.66 -2.63
C ALA A 83 19.94 8.97 -1.13
N ILE A 84 20.67 9.98 -0.63
CA ILE A 84 20.55 10.44 0.77
C ILE A 84 19.15 11.02 1.01
N ALA A 85 18.68 11.91 0.13
CA ALA A 85 17.36 12.50 0.24
C ALA A 85 16.24 11.45 0.14
N TYR A 86 16.43 10.43 -0.70
CA TYR A 86 15.50 9.30 -0.82
C TYR A 86 15.48 8.44 0.44
N ASP A 87 16.61 8.24 1.13
CA ASP A 87 16.64 7.52 2.40
C ASP A 87 15.84 8.25 3.49
N THR A 88 15.94 9.57 3.57
CA THR A 88 15.15 10.40 4.50
C THR A 88 13.66 10.32 4.17
N PHE A 89 13.29 10.52 2.90
CA PHE A 89 11.91 10.36 2.43
C PHE A 89 11.38 8.95 2.70
N GLY A 90 12.16 7.93 2.38
CA GLY A 90 11.81 6.53 2.56
C GLY A 90 11.62 6.18 4.03
N ALA A 91 12.43 6.71 4.95
CA ALA A 91 12.22 6.51 6.38
C ALA A 91 10.85 7.02 6.82
N TRP A 92 10.47 8.23 6.41
CA TRP A 92 9.16 8.81 6.68
C TRP A 92 8.03 8.00 6.04
N ALA A 93 8.15 7.65 4.77
CA ALA A 93 7.15 6.89 4.04
C ALA A 93 6.95 5.49 4.65
N GLN A 94 8.03 4.85 5.09
CA GLN A 94 7.98 3.56 5.77
C GLN A 94 7.17 3.64 7.06
N THR A 95 7.36 4.67 7.88
CA THR A 95 6.56 4.92 9.09
C THR A 95 5.08 5.17 8.76
N LEU A 96 4.81 5.86 7.66
CA LEU A 96 3.45 6.16 7.22
C LEU A 96 2.70 4.89 6.76
N PHE A 97 3.34 4.01 5.99
CA PHE A 97 2.76 2.72 5.60
C PHE A 97 2.47 1.81 6.80
N THR A 98 3.40 1.71 7.76
CA THR A 98 3.16 0.91 8.97
C THR A 98 2.03 1.50 9.82
N SER A 99 1.97 2.83 9.94
CA SER A 99 0.92 3.52 10.68
C SER A 99 -0.46 3.32 10.05
N PHE A 100 -0.57 3.38 8.72
CA PHE A 100 -1.83 3.08 8.02
C PHE A 100 -2.22 1.62 8.13
N GLY A 101 -1.26 0.69 8.07
CA GLY A 101 -1.52 -0.73 8.31
C GLY A 101 -2.12 -0.96 9.69
N PHE A 102 -1.51 -0.38 10.72
CA PHE A 102 -2.01 -0.44 12.10
C PHE A 102 -3.39 0.21 12.26
N MET A 103 -3.61 1.38 11.66
CA MET A 103 -4.91 2.06 11.68
C MET A 103 -5.99 1.17 11.07
N GLY A 104 -5.71 0.52 9.94
CA GLY A 104 -6.64 -0.43 9.33
C GLY A 104 -6.91 -1.65 10.21
N THR A 105 -5.91 -2.13 10.96
CA THR A 105 -6.11 -3.18 11.98
C THR A 105 -7.12 -2.74 13.04
N VAL A 106 -6.93 -1.54 13.60
CA VAL A 106 -7.82 -0.99 14.63
C VAL A 106 -9.25 -0.85 14.11
N VAL A 107 -9.41 -0.32 12.90
CA VAL A 107 -10.73 -0.19 12.26
C VAL A 107 -11.37 -1.56 12.02
N GLY A 108 -10.64 -2.50 11.42
CA GLY A 108 -11.14 -3.84 11.11
C GLY A 108 -11.57 -4.62 12.36
N ILE A 109 -10.76 -4.59 13.43
CA ILE A 109 -11.12 -5.21 14.71
C ILE A 109 -12.34 -4.53 15.34
N SER A 110 -12.41 -3.19 15.29
CA SER A 110 -13.56 -2.46 15.85
C SER A 110 -14.87 -2.86 15.15
N VAL A 111 -14.85 -2.99 13.82
CA VAL A 111 -16.00 -3.46 13.03
C VAL A 111 -16.35 -4.91 13.37
N ALA A 112 -15.33 -5.78 13.48
CA ALA A 112 -15.51 -7.18 13.84
C ALA A 112 -16.19 -7.33 15.21
N VAL A 113 -15.73 -6.57 16.22
CA VAL A 113 -16.29 -6.57 17.57
C VAL A 113 -17.71 -5.99 17.59
N ALA A 114 -17.97 -4.91 16.85
CA ALA A 114 -19.31 -4.32 16.76
C ALA A 114 -20.33 -5.30 16.17
N GLY A 115 -19.92 -6.14 15.21
CA GLY A 115 -20.75 -7.18 14.61
C GLY A 115 -20.92 -8.44 15.47
N LEU A 116 -20.16 -8.61 16.56
CA LEU A 116 -20.08 -9.87 17.30
C LEU A 116 -21.42 -10.30 17.89
N ARG A 117 -22.16 -9.37 18.51
CA ARG A 117 -23.46 -9.68 19.11
C ARG A 117 -24.46 -10.18 18.08
N GLN A 118 -24.55 -9.48 16.94
CA GLN A 118 -25.43 -9.87 15.84
C GLN A 118 -25.04 -11.24 15.26
N ALA A 119 -23.74 -11.51 15.13
CA ALA A 119 -23.23 -12.79 14.66
C ALA A 119 -23.61 -13.95 15.60
N MET A 120 -23.53 -13.73 16.92
CA MET A 120 -23.95 -14.71 17.93
C MET A 120 -25.47 -14.98 17.87
N ASP A 121 -26.27 -13.92 17.79
CA ASP A 121 -27.73 -14.02 17.74
C ASP A 121 -28.23 -14.70 16.46
N ALA A 122 -27.57 -14.44 15.32
CA ALA A 122 -27.91 -15.01 14.02
C ALA A 122 -27.25 -16.39 13.75
N GLY A 123 -26.26 -16.80 14.55
CA GLY A 123 -25.44 -17.98 14.29
C GLY A 123 -24.57 -17.88 13.03
N ASP A 124 -24.35 -16.68 12.50
CA ASP A 124 -23.56 -16.42 11.28
C ASP A 124 -22.34 -15.53 11.58
N PRO A 125 -21.10 -16.04 11.48
CA PRO A 125 -19.89 -15.28 11.75
C PRO A 125 -19.44 -14.37 10.59
N SER A 126 -20.18 -14.26 9.49
CA SER A 126 -19.78 -13.53 8.28
C SER A 126 -19.31 -12.09 8.56
N ALA A 127 -20.03 -11.34 9.40
CA ALA A 127 -19.69 -9.97 9.77
C ALA A 127 -18.38 -9.87 10.57
N LEU A 128 -18.16 -10.81 11.50
CA LEU A 128 -16.92 -10.92 12.27
C LEU A 128 -15.73 -11.20 11.34
N ILE A 129 -15.90 -12.16 10.43
CA ILE A 129 -14.87 -12.56 9.46
C ILE A 129 -14.51 -11.40 8.53
N GLY A 130 -15.50 -10.64 8.04
CA GLY A 130 -15.27 -9.47 7.19
C GLY A 130 -14.44 -8.38 7.87
N GLY A 131 -14.70 -8.10 9.15
CA GLY A 131 -13.90 -7.17 9.94
C GLY A 131 -12.46 -7.67 10.15
N LEU A 132 -12.28 -8.97 10.40
CA LEU A 132 -10.96 -9.59 10.53
C LEU A 132 -10.16 -9.56 9.22
N TYR A 133 -10.79 -9.83 8.07
CA TYR A 133 -10.13 -9.67 6.77
C TYR A 133 -9.65 -8.25 6.57
N THR A 134 -10.49 -7.25 6.90
CA THR A 134 -10.08 -5.84 6.81
C THR A 134 -8.83 -5.59 7.64
N ALA A 135 -8.81 -6.05 8.89
CA ALA A 135 -7.68 -5.85 9.79
C ALA A 135 -6.39 -6.51 9.29
N PHE A 136 -6.46 -7.76 8.82
CA PHE A 136 -5.28 -8.49 8.35
C PHE A 136 -4.76 -7.95 7.01
N ASP A 137 -5.65 -7.64 6.07
CA ASP A 137 -5.29 -7.16 4.74
C ASP A 137 -4.60 -5.79 4.81
N THR A 138 -5.12 -4.84 5.60
CA THR A 138 -4.49 -3.53 5.74
C THR A 138 -3.12 -3.63 6.42
N THR A 139 -2.99 -4.52 7.42
CA THR A 139 -1.70 -4.79 8.06
C THR A 139 -0.71 -5.36 7.06
N PHE A 140 -1.14 -6.34 6.27
CA PHE A 140 -0.32 -6.94 5.22
C PHE A 140 0.12 -5.90 4.19
N LEU A 141 -0.78 -5.05 3.70
CA LEU A 141 -0.45 -3.99 2.75
C LEU A 141 0.51 -2.96 3.35
N GLY A 142 0.30 -2.56 4.61
CA GLY A 142 1.17 -1.63 5.32
C GLY A 142 2.58 -2.18 5.48
N LEU A 143 2.72 -3.44 5.88
CA LEU A 143 4.02 -4.10 6.00
C LEU A 143 4.68 -4.32 4.63
N SER A 144 3.92 -4.74 3.63
CA SER A 144 4.41 -4.94 2.25
C SER A 144 4.95 -3.64 1.66
N GLY A 145 4.23 -2.52 1.83
CA GLY A 145 4.71 -1.20 1.43
C GLY A 145 5.97 -0.78 2.19
N ALA A 146 5.99 -0.95 3.51
CA ALA A 146 7.14 -0.63 4.36
C ALA A 146 8.40 -1.44 3.99
N LEU A 147 8.25 -2.75 3.74
CA LEU A 147 9.34 -3.63 3.31
C LEU A 147 9.85 -3.26 1.91
N THR A 148 8.93 -2.89 1.00
CA THR A 148 9.28 -2.43 -0.35
C THR A 148 10.11 -1.14 -0.28
N ILE A 149 9.71 -0.18 0.57
CA ILE A 149 10.50 1.03 0.81
C ILE A 149 11.87 0.69 1.42
N MET A 150 11.91 -0.18 2.44
CA MET A 150 13.16 -0.60 3.06
C MET A 150 14.12 -1.21 2.03
N PHE A 151 13.60 -2.03 1.11
CA PHE A 151 14.38 -2.58 0.00
C PHE A 151 14.97 -1.47 -0.87
N PHE A 152 14.15 -0.52 -1.35
CA PHE A 152 14.64 0.57 -2.19
C PHE A 152 15.61 1.50 -1.47
N ARG A 153 15.42 1.77 -0.18
CA ARG A 153 16.38 2.52 0.64
C ARG A 153 17.72 1.81 0.71
N LYS A 154 17.71 0.49 0.92
CA LYS A 154 18.94 -0.31 0.95
C LYS A 154 19.62 -0.34 -0.43
N ALA A 155 18.85 -0.49 -1.50
CA ALA A 155 19.37 -0.45 -2.87
C ALA A 155 20.00 0.91 -3.20
N ALA A 156 19.34 2.01 -2.83
CA ALA A 156 19.85 3.37 -3.02
C ALA A 156 21.15 3.61 -2.25
N ARG A 157 21.31 3.04 -1.05
CA ARG A 157 22.57 3.10 -0.29
C ARG A 157 23.68 2.29 -0.94
N LEU A 158 23.40 1.08 -1.43
CA LEU A 158 24.41 0.25 -2.11
C LEU A 158 24.95 0.93 -3.38
N TRP A 159 24.12 1.68 -4.09
CA TRP A 159 24.55 2.53 -5.21
C TRP A 159 25.52 3.65 -4.81
N LEU A 160 25.61 4.02 -3.53
CA LEU A 160 26.56 5.03 -3.05
C LEU A 160 27.95 4.47 -2.76
N ASP A 161 28.03 3.16 -2.54
CA ASP A 161 29.25 2.46 -2.12
C ASP A 161 30.03 1.89 -3.32
N THR A 162 29.46 1.98 -4.54
CA THR A 162 30.09 1.65 -5.83
C THR A 162 30.52 2.90 -6.58
#